data_AF-A0A7X6X263-F1
#
_entry.id   AF-A0A7X6X263-F1
#
_cell.length_a   1.000
_cell.length_b   1.000
_cell.length_c   1.000
_cell.angle_alpha   90.00
_cell.angle_beta   90.00
_cell.angle_gamma   90.00
#
_symmetry.space_group_name_H-M   'P 1'
#
loop_
_entity.id
_entity.type
_entity.pdbx_description
1 polymer ?
#
loop_
_entity_poly.entity_id
_entity_poly.type
_entity_poly.pdbx_seq_one_letter_code
_entity_poly.pdbx_strand_id
1 'polypeptide(L)'
;TKKQEKKIQKYGFWGLALFVGIPLPGTGIWTGCVLAFLLGMRLFPAFLAMSLGVLMAGCLVLGISLGLFELAGNIGNSWFFGLLLLLFLGIWCFLRSKHRQRGA
;
A
#
# COMPACT_ATOMS: atom_id res chain seq x y z
N THR A 1 4.21 15.63 31.21
CA THR A 1 4.67 15.61 29.79
C THR A 1 3.52 15.45 28.77
N LYS A 2 2.35 16.09 28.98
CA LYS A 2 1.11 15.89 28.16
C LYS A 2 1.05 16.69 26.84
N LYS A 3 1.97 17.64 26.62
CA LYS A 3 1.98 18.54 25.45
C LYS A 3 2.55 17.86 24.19
N GLN A 4 3.52 16.95 24.36
CA GLN A 4 4.16 16.18 23.29
C GLN A 4 3.18 15.15 22.69
N GLU A 5 2.42 14.47 23.56
CA GLU A 5 1.43 13.44 23.19
C GLU A 5 0.32 13.99 22.28
N LYS A 6 -0.18 15.21 22.56
CA LYS A 6 -1.20 15.86 21.71
C LYS A 6 -0.67 16.22 20.32
N LYS A 7 0.62 16.58 20.18
CA LYS A 7 1.23 16.82 18.88
C LYS A 7 1.34 15.50 18.11
N ILE A 8 1.87 14.46 18.73
CA ILE A 8 2.05 13.14 18.09
C ILE A 8 0.69 12.58 17.62
N GLN A 9 -0.36 12.70 18.42
CA GLN A 9 -1.70 12.28 18.03
C GLN A 9 -2.26 13.11 16.85
N LYS A 10 -2.06 14.43 16.83
CA LYS A 10 -2.60 15.29 15.75
C LYS A 10 -1.85 15.10 14.42
N TYR A 11 -0.52 15.01 14.46
CA TYR A 11 0.29 14.80 13.25
C TYR A 11 0.22 13.35 12.76
N GLY A 12 0.17 12.38 13.68
CA GLY A 12 -0.06 10.97 13.35
C GLY A 12 -1.42 10.75 12.69
N PHE A 13 -2.48 11.41 13.17
CA PHE A 13 -3.81 11.31 12.56
C PHE A 13 -3.84 11.80 11.11
N TRP A 14 -3.29 12.98 10.83
CA TRP A 14 -3.26 13.55 9.47
C TRP A 14 -2.31 12.79 8.54
N GLY A 15 -1.15 12.37 9.03
CA GLY A 15 -0.20 11.56 8.26
C GLY A 15 -0.78 10.19 7.91
N LEU A 16 -1.48 9.55 8.85
CA LEU A 16 -2.13 8.27 8.62
C LEU A 16 -3.29 8.37 7.63
N ALA A 17 -4.11 9.43 7.75
CA ALA A 17 -5.21 9.68 6.82
C ALA A 17 -4.71 9.94 5.39
N LEU A 18 -3.62 10.71 5.21
CA LEU A 18 -3.01 10.90 3.88
C LEU A 18 -2.38 9.62 3.34
N PHE A 19 -1.65 8.86 4.17
CA PHE A 19 -0.99 7.64 3.75
C PHE A 19 -1.98 6.55 3.32
N VAL A 20 -3.13 6.48 3.98
CA VAL A 20 -4.21 5.57 3.63
C VAL A 20 -5.09 6.11 2.49
N GLY A 21 -5.19 7.44 2.37
CA GLY A 21 -6.00 8.11 1.35
C GLY A 21 -5.41 8.09 -0.05
N ILE A 22 -4.09 7.90 -0.19
CA ILE A 22 -3.44 7.75 -1.50
C ILE A 22 -3.57 6.28 -1.93
N PRO A 23 -4.21 5.99 -3.08
CA PRO A 23 -4.38 4.63 -3.58
C PRO A 23 -3.09 4.14 -4.26
N LEU A 24 -1.98 4.06 -3.52
CA LEU A 24 -0.78 3.37 -4.03
C LEU A 24 -0.92 1.86 -3.81
N PRO A 25 -0.50 1.02 -4.78
CA PRO A 25 -0.43 -0.42 -4.58
C PRO A 25 0.53 -0.72 -3.42
N GLY A 26 -0.01 -1.24 -2.31
CA GLY A 26 0.76 -1.56 -1.10
C GLY A 26 0.62 -0.55 0.06
N THR A 27 -0.01 0.62 -0.13
CA THR A 27 -0.38 1.52 0.97
C THR A 27 -1.85 1.34 1.32
N GLY A 28 -2.13 0.90 2.54
CA GLY A 28 -3.51 0.73 2.99
C GLY A 28 -3.63 0.65 4.51
N ILE A 29 -4.82 0.24 4.97
CA ILE A 29 -5.13 0.08 6.40
C ILE A 29 -4.12 -0.86 7.07
N TRP A 30 -3.68 -1.91 6.39
CA TRP A 30 -2.70 -2.89 6.87
C TRP A 30 -1.36 -2.24 7.29
N THR A 31 -0.80 -1.39 6.43
CA THR A 31 0.39 -0.58 6.74
C THR A 31 0.08 0.56 7.70
N GLY A 32 -1.13 1.12 7.65
CA GLY A 32 -1.60 2.15 8.58
C GLY A 32 -1.74 1.63 10.01
N CYS A 33 -2.19 0.40 10.21
CA CYS A 33 -2.26 -0.26 11.51
C CYS A 33 -0.87 -0.43 12.12
N VAL A 34 0.12 -0.83 11.30
CA VAL A 34 1.52 -0.95 11.74
C VAL A 34 2.09 0.43 12.11
N LEU A 35 1.80 1.47 11.33
CA LEU A 35 2.27 2.83 11.61
C LEU A 35 1.60 3.44 12.86
N ALA A 36 0.30 3.17 13.06
CA ALA A 36 -0.43 3.56 14.27
C ALA A 36 0.09 2.87 15.53
N PHE A 37 0.49 1.59 15.40
CA PHE A 37 1.10 0.81 16.46
C PHE A 37 2.49 1.36 16.83
N LEU A 38 3.32 1.69 15.84
CA LEU A 38 4.63 2.32 16.03
C LEU A 38 4.54 3.72 16.67
N LEU A 39 3.53 4.49 16.31
CA LEU A 39 3.28 5.84 16.86
C LEU A 39 2.59 5.82 18.23
N GLY A 40 2.23 4.65 18.76
CA GLY A 40 1.54 4.53 20.05
C GLY A 40 0.17 5.23 20.07
N MET A 41 -0.48 5.32 18.91
CA MET A 41 -1.78 5.98 18.81
C MET A 41 -2.90 5.08 19.35
N ARG A 42 -3.91 5.70 19.96
CA ARG A 42 -5.11 4.98 20.40
C ARG A 42 -5.85 4.40 19.19
N LEU A 43 -6.20 3.12 19.27
CA LEU A 43 -6.86 2.35 18.21
C LEU A 43 -8.15 3.02 17.71
N PHE A 44 -8.96 3.58 18.61
CA PHE A 44 -10.26 4.16 18.28
C PHE A 44 -10.18 5.41 17.37
N PRO A 45 -9.42 6.47 17.72
CA PRO A 45 -9.25 7.61 16.83
C PRO A 45 -8.46 7.27 15.55
N ALA A 46 -7.50 6.34 15.62
CA ALA A 46 -6.78 5.89 14.42
C ALA A 46 -7.71 5.15 13.44
N PHE A 47 -8.59 4.28 13.95
CA PHE A 47 -9.60 3.58 13.17
C PHE A 47 -10.57 4.56 12.51
N LEU A 48 -11.06 5.56 13.24
CA LEU A 48 -11.99 6.54 12.69
C LEU A 48 -11.34 7.39 11.58
N ALA A 49 -10.06 7.76 11.75
CA ALA A 49 -9.27 8.45 10.73
C ALA A 49 -9.13 7.62 9.46
N MET A 50 -8.75 6.34 9.62
CA MET A 50 -8.51 5.41 8.52
C MET A 50 -9.79 5.10 7.76
N SER A 51 -10.91 4.88 8.45
CA SER A 51 -12.21 4.63 7.84
C SER A 51 -12.69 5.81 7.00
N LEU A 52 -12.55 7.05 7.50
CA LEU A 52 -12.88 8.26 6.75
C LEU A 52 -11.96 8.46 5.53
N GLY A 53 -10.65 8.24 5.70
CA GLY A 53 -9.68 8.33 4.60
C GLY A 53 -9.94 7.31 3.49
N VAL A 54 -10.22 6.05 3.85
CA VAL A 54 -10.58 5.00 2.89
C VAL A 54 -11.91 5.26 2.21
N LEU A 55 -12.93 5.76 2.92
CA LEU A 55 -14.21 6.09 2.30
C LEU A 55 -14.05 7.22 1.27
N MET A 56 -13.28 8.27 1.59
CA MET A 56 -12.97 9.33 0.63
C MET A 56 -12.16 8.82 -0.55
N ALA A 57 -11.08 8.06 -0.30
CA ALA A 57 -10.24 7.49 -1.34
C ALA A 57 -11.03 6.53 -2.23
N GLY A 58 -11.90 5.71 -1.64
CA GLY A 58 -12.78 4.79 -2.34
C GLY A 58 -13.76 5.52 -3.25
N CYS A 59 -14.44 6.57 -2.78
CA CYS A 59 -15.32 7.39 -3.63
C CYS A 59 -14.54 8.06 -4.77
N LEU A 60 -13.34 8.56 -4.49
CA LEU A 60 -12.50 9.23 -5.49
C LEU A 60 -12.00 8.24 -6.55
N VAL A 61 -11.52 7.08 -6.13
CA VAL A 61 -11.05 5.99 -7.01
C VAL A 61 -12.20 5.33 -7.75
N LEU A 62 -13.40 5.24 -7.18
CA LEU A 62 -14.58 4.74 -7.89
C LEU A 62 -15.00 5.73 -8.98
N GLY A 63 -15.04 7.02 -8.69
CA GLY A 63 -15.32 8.07 -9.68
C GLY A 63 -14.27 8.11 -10.79
N ILE A 64 -12.99 7.99 -10.43
CA ILE A 64 -11.89 7.92 -11.39
C ILE A 64 -11.93 6.60 -12.15
N SER A 65 -12.06 5.44 -11.49
CA SER A 65 -12.08 4.13 -12.15
C SER A 65 -13.23 4.01 -13.13
N LEU A 66 -14.44 4.45 -12.80
CA LEU A 66 -15.55 4.42 -13.75
C LEU A 66 -15.28 5.25 -15.02
N GLY A 67 -14.41 6.28 -14.95
CA GLY A 67 -13.94 7.04 -16.13
C GLY A 67 -12.57 6.64 -16.69
N LEU A 68 -11.74 5.93 -15.93
CA LEU A 68 -10.34 5.57 -16.23
C LEU A 68 -10.18 4.08 -16.56
N PHE A 69 -11.16 3.23 -16.27
CA PHE A 69 -11.14 1.78 -16.49
C PHE A 69 -10.99 1.43 -17.98
N GLU A 70 -11.47 2.29 -18.90
CA GLU A 70 -11.21 2.14 -20.34
C GLU A 70 -9.74 2.35 -20.73
N LEU A 71 -8.99 3.17 -20.00
CA LEU A 71 -7.57 3.46 -20.26
C LEU A 71 -6.62 2.55 -19.47
N ALA A 72 -6.95 2.26 -18.21
CA ALA A 72 -6.16 1.43 -17.31
C ALA A 72 -6.21 -0.06 -17.68
N GLY A 73 -7.31 -0.53 -18.27
CA GLY A 73 -7.44 -1.91 -18.76
C GLY A 73 -6.39 -2.26 -19.81
N ASN A 74 -6.08 -1.37 -20.75
CA ASN A 74 -5.11 -1.69 -21.81
C ASN A 74 -3.64 -1.61 -21.36
N ILE A 75 -3.34 -0.70 -20.42
CA ILE A 75 -2.00 -0.50 -19.89
C ILE A 75 -1.68 -1.57 -18.82
N GLY A 76 -2.62 -1.85 -17.91
CA GLY A 76 -2.45 -2.82 -16.82
C GLY A 76 -2.14 -4.23 -17.29
N ASN A 77 -2.79 -4.68 -18.37
CA ASN A 77 -2.59 -6.03 -18.92
C ASN A 77 -1.15 -6.20 -19.42
N SER A 78 -0.63 -5.22 -20.14
CA SER A 78 0.71 -5.25 -20.74
C SER A 78 1.83 -5.26 -19.68
N TRP A 79 1.67 -4.46 -18.62
CA TRP A 79 2.63 -4.42 -17.50
C TRP A 79 2.53 -5.64 -16.58
N PHE A 80 1.32 -6.17 -16.37
CA PHE A 80 1.10 -7.38 -15.57
C PHE A 80 1.79 -8.60 -16.17
N PHE A 81 1.67 -8.79 -17.49
CA PHE A 81 2.38 -9.87 -18.19
C PHE A 81 3.91 -9.69 -18.15
N GLY A 82 4.42 -8.46 -18.27
CA GLY A 82 5.85 -8.17 -18.14
C GLY A 82 6.42 -8.49 -16.75
N LEU A 83 5.69 -8.12 -15.68
CA LEU A 83 6.08 -8.42 -14.30
C LEU A 83 6.02 -9.92 -13.98
N LEU A 84 5.00 -10.63 -14.49
CA LEU A 84 4.87 -12.07 -14.37
C LEU A 84 6.02 -12.82 -15.08
N LEU A 85 6.41 -12.35 -16.27
CA LEU A 85 7.54 -12.93 -17.03
C LEU A 85 8.88 -12.68 -16.33
N LEU A 86 9.12 -11.48 -15.79
CA LEU A 86 10.34 -11.17 -15.03
C LEU A 86 10.46 -11.99 -13.75
N LEU A 87 9.35 -12.23 -13.04
CA LEU A 87 9.34 -13.14 -11.90
C LEU A 87 9.63 -14.58 -12.33
N PHE A 88 9.06 -15.04 -13.44
CA PHE A 88 9.33 -16.37 -13.98
C PHE A 88 10.81 -16.54 -14.37
N LEU A 89 11.40 -15.56 -15.06
CA LEU A 89 12.82 -15.54 -15.43
C LEU A 89 13.73 -15.42 -14.21
N GLY A 90 13.36 -14.60 -13.22
CA GLY A 90 14.09 -14.45 -11.96
C GLY A 90 14.13 -15.76 -11.18
N ILE A 91 12.99 -16.43 -11.05
CA ILE A 91 12.88 -17.74 -10.40
C ILE A 91 13.65 -18.80 -11.21
N TRP A 92 13.55 -18.81 -12.54
CA TRP A 92 14.29 -19.74 -13.38
C TRP A 92 15.81 -19.54 -13.30
N CYS A 93 16.29 -18.29 -13.32
CA CYS A 93 17.70 -17.95 -13.14
C CYS A 93 18.20 -18.35 -11.75
N PHE A 94 17.39 -18.13 -10.71
CA PHE A 94 17.70 -18.53 -9.34
C PHE A 94 17.76 -20.06 -9.17
N LEU A 95 16.79 -20.79 -9.74
CA LEU A 95 16.80 -22.25 -9.74
C LEU A 95 17.97 -22.82 -10.57
N ARG A 96 18.31 -22.18 -11.68
CA ARG A 96 19.48 -22.55 -12.50
C ARG A 96 20.80 -22.28 -11.78
N SER A 97 20.89 -21.21 -10.99
CA SER A 97 22.05 -20.90 -10.15
C SER A 97 22.28 -22.01 -9.11
N LYS A 98 21.22 -22.50 -8.49
CA LYS A 98 21.30 -23.59 -7.49
C LYS A 98 21.78 -24.91 -8.09
N HIS A 99 21.51 -25.17 -9.37
CA HIS A 99 21.95 -26.40 -10.05
C HIS A 99 23.45 -26.42 -10.40
N ARG A 100 24.11 -25.25 -10.46
CA ARG A 100 25.54 -25.13 -10.79
C ARG A 100 26.47 -25.32 -9.59
N GLN A 101 25.95 -25.34 -8.36
CA GLN A 101 26.73 -25.57 -7.13
C GLN A 101 26.79 -27.03 -6.68
N ARG A 102 26.05 -27.95 -7.32
CA ARG A 102 26.06 -29.40 -6.98
C ARG A 102 27.01 -30.24 -7.86
N GLY A 103 27.80 -29.60 -8.72
CA GLY A 103 28.70 -30.27 -9.67
C GLY A 103 30.16 -29.80 -9.58
N ALA A 104 30.57 -29.22 -8.45
CA ALA A 104 31.96 -28.94 -8.09
C ALA A 104 32.33 -29.75 -6.86
#